data_AF-A0A7X7NLF1-F1
#
_entry.id   AF-A0A7X7NLF1-F1
#
_cell.length_a   1.000
_cell.length_b   1.000
_cell.length_c   1.000
_cell.angle_alpha   90.00
_cell.angle_beta   90.00
_cell.angle_gamma   90.00
#
_symmetry.space_group_name_H-M   'P 1'
#
loop_
_entity.id
_entity.type
_entity.pdbx_description
1 polymer ?
#
loop_
_entity_poly.entity_id
_entity_poly.type
_entity_poly.pdbx_seq_one_letter_code
_entity_poly.pdbx_strand_id
1 'polypeptide(L)'
;MRGLNLQQPGLKYDPDWFRKAVFYEVLVRAFDDSTGSGSGDFSGLIGRLDYLQWLGVDCLWLPPFYASPLRDGGYDVADYTAVLPEFGTLPEFHELISQAHARGIRIITDLVMNHTSDQHAWFQASRAEPDGPYGDFYVWSDTDDRYADARIIFVDTEVSNWSFDSVRRQFYWHRFFSHQPDLNFENPAVQEAMFDVVRFWMDMGIDGFRLDAVPYLFEEEGTNCENLPKTHEFLASLRAMVDEEYPGRVLLAEANQLPAEVVDYFGTPEAPECHMCFHFPVMPRLYYALREETAESIIRVMNETPAIPPGTQWGTFLRNHDELTLEMVSAEERSAMYGWYAPDPRMRANIGIRRRLAPLLDNSRSELELINALLLSLPGSPCLYYGDEIGMGDNIWLQDRDAVRTPMQWTPDRNAGFS
;
A
#
# COMPACT_ATOMS: atom_id res chain seq x y z
N MET A 1 -29.55 30.92 0.18
CA MET A 1 -28.37 31.05 1.08
C MET A 1 -28.77 30.83 2.54
N ARG A 2 -29.05 29.58 2.92
CA ARG A 2 -29.13 29.13 4.32
C ARG A 2 -28.30 27.85 4.37
N GLY A 3 -27.36 27.74 5.32
CA GLY A 3 -26.68 26.48 5.62
C GLY A 3 -25.16 26.42 5.47
N LEU A 4 -24.43 27.54 5.32
CA LEU A 4 -22.98 27.52 5.58
C LEU A 4 -22.77 27.36 7.09
N ASN A 5 -22.63 26.11 7.51
CA ASN A 5 -22.34 25.77 8.89
C ASN A 5 -20.87 26.12 9.16
N LEU A 6 -20.61 27.31 9.73
CA LEU A 6 -19.29 27.87 10.07
C LEU A 6 -18.52 27.06 11.16
N GLN A 7 -18.96 25.83 11.46
CA GLN A 7 -18.35 24.91 12.42
C GLN A 7 -17.71 23.68 11.77
N GLN A 8 -17.68 23.57 10.44
CA GLN A 8 -16.92 22.50 9.80
C GLN A 8 -15.42 22.77 9.97
N PRO A 9 -14.65 21.84 10.56
CA PRO A 9 -13.27 22.11 10.97
C PRO A 9 -12.32 22.41 9.81
N GLY A 10 -12.67 21.98 8.58
CA GLY A 10 -11.86 22.16 7.37
C GLY A 10 -10.43 21.64 7.51
N LEU A 11 -9.67 21.61 6.42
CA LEU A 11 -8.24 21.40 6.54
C LEU A 11 -7.56 22.69 7.02
N LYS A 12 -6.68 22.55 8.01
CA LYS A 12 -5.70 23.58 8.37
C LYS A 12 -4.38 23.25 7.69
N TYR A 13 -3.73 24.26 7.12
CA TYR A 13 -2.37 24.11 6.63
C TYR A 13 -1.44 23.78 7.82
N ASP A 14 -0.88 22.58 7.82
CA ASP A 14 0.09 22.08 8.79
C ASP A 14 1.04 21.14 8.01
N PRO A 15 2.30 21.53 7.74
CA PRO A 15 3.23 20.68 6.99
C PRO A 15 3.62 19.40 7.76
N ASP A 16 3.41 19.37 9.08
CA ASP A 16 3.69 18.22 9.95
C ASP A 16 2.41 17.41 10.27
N TRP A 17 1.31 17.60 9.52
CA TRP A 17 0.00 17.02 9.86
C TRP A 17 0.04 15.50 10.02
N PHE A 18 0.80 14.82 9.17
CA PHE A 18 0.89 13.36 9.11
C PHE A 18 1.46 12.76 10.41
N ARG A 19 2.24 13.54 11.17
CA ARG A 19 2.85 13.12 12.44
C ARG A 19 1.86 13.02 13.60
N LYS A 20 0.66 13.60 13.44
CA LYS A 20 -0.41 13.63 14.43
C LYS A 20 -1.66 12.87 13.96
N ALA A 21 -1.67 12.43 12.72
CA ALA A 21 -2.82 11.84 12.06
C ALA A 21 -3.03 10.38 12.49
N VAL A 22 -4.30 10.00 12.63
CA VAL A 22 -4.74 8.60 12.56
C VAL A 22 -5.15 8.30 11.12
N PHE A 23 -4.47 7.36 10.48
CA PHE A 23 -4.77 6.89 9.13
C PHE A 23 -5.80 5.75 9.18
N TYR A 24 -6.63 5.66 8.14
CA TYR A 24 -7.61 4.61 7.97
C TYR A 24 -7.56 4.08 6.54
N GLU A 25 -7.05 2.87 6.39
CA GLU A 25 -6.96 2.14 5.15
C GLU A 25 -8.33 1.58 4.77
N VAL A 26 -8.88 2.03 3.64
CA VAL A 26 -10.24 1.68 3.21
C VAL A 26 -10.32 1.41 1.72
N LEU A 27 -10.78 0.20 1.37
CA LEU A 27 -11.00 -0.20 -0.01
C LEU A 27 -12.34 0.35 -0.50
N VAL A 28 -12.32 1.17 -1.55
CA VAL A 28 -13.53 1.74 -2.17
C VAL A 28 -14.54 0.64 -2.51
N ARG A 29 -14.09 -0.41 -3.18
CA ARG A 29 -14.87 -1.60 -3.55
C ARG A 29 -15.62 -2.25 -2.39
N ALA A 30 -15.10 -2.18 -1.17
CA ALA A 30 -15.58 -2.95 -0.04
C ALA A 30 -16.28 -2.10 1.04
N PHE A 31 -16.34 -0.77 0.89
CA PHE A 31 -16.82 0.08 1.97
C PHE A 31 -18.32 0.34 1.93
N ASP A 32 -18.88 0.80 0.81
CA ASP A 32 -20.32 1.05 0.64
C ASP A 32 -20.68 1.15 -0.84
N ASP A 33 -21.78 0.49 -1.26
CA ASP A 33 -22.30 0.50 -2.63
C ASP A 33 -23.55 1.38 -2.71
N SER A 34 -23.43 2.55 -3.33
CA SER A 34 -24.52 3.52 -3.43
C SER A 34 -25.48 3.23 -4.59
N THR A 35 -25.07 2.35 -5.50
CA THR A 35 -25.79 2.06 -6.76
C THR A 35 -26.52 0.73 -6.75
N GLY A 36 -26.23 -0.14 -5.78
CA GLY A 36 -26.74 -1.51 -5.72
C GLY A 36 -26.13 -2.42 -6.79
N SER A 37 -24.94 -2.09 -7.27
CA SER A 37 -24.20 -2.83 -8.31
C SER A 37 -23.55 -4.12 -7.77
N GLY A 38 -23.35 -4.20 -6.45
CA GLY A 38 -22.61 -5.25 -5.77
C GLY A 38 -21.14 -4.89 -5.49
N SER A 39 -20.71 -3.68 -5.84
CA SER A 39 -19.36 -3.15 -5.60
C SER A 39 -19.45 -1.74 -5.04
N GLY A 40 -18.55 -1.42 -4.11
CA GLY A 40 -18.50 -0.11 -3.49
C GLY A 40 -17.96 0.96 -4.44
N ASP A 41 -18.39 2.20 -4.23
CA ASP A 41 -18.12 3.32 -5.14
C ASP A 41 -17.80 4.62 -4.35
N PHE A 42 -17.29 5.64 -5.05
CA PHE A 42 -16.92 6.90 -4.41
C PHE A 42 -18.11 7.60 -3.73
N SER A 43 -19.31 7.49 -4.29
CA SER A 43 -20.52 8.08 -3.70
C SER A 43 -20.93 7.36 -2.41
N GLY A 44 -20.76 6.04 -2.34
CA GLY A 44 -20.92 5.25 -1.14
C GLY A 44 -19.93 5.67 -0.06
N LEU A 45 -18.64 5.79 -0.40
CA LEU A 45 -17.61 6.27 0.53
C LEU A 45 -17.91 7.69 1.04
N ILE A 46 -18.37 8.60 0.17
CA ILE A 46 -18.84 9.94 0.57
C ILE A 46 -19.97 9.83 1.61
N GLY A 47 -20.93 8.93 1.39
CA GLY A 47 -22.04 8.65 2.32
C GLY A 47 -21.60 8.18 3.71
N ARG A 48 -20.36 7.71 3.86
CA ARG A 48 -19.80 7.19 5.12
C ARG A 48 -18.74 8.09 5.74
N LEU A 49 -18.44 9.27 5.16
CA LEU A 49 -17.46 10.20 5.74
C LEU A 49 -17.86 10.72 7.13
N ASP A 50 -19.16 10.82 7.42
CA ASP A 50 -19.64 11.21 8.77
C ASP A 50 -19.29 10.15 9.82
N TYR A 51 -19.31 8.87 9.45
CA TYR A 51 -18.87 7.78 10.32
C TYR A 51 -17.37 7.85 10.57
N LEU A 52 -16.57 8.07 9.52
CA LEU A 52 -15.11 8.20 9.63
C LEU A 52 -14.72 9.41 10.49
N GLN A 53 -15.40 10.55 10.31
CA GLN A 53 -15.21 11.72 11.16
C GLN A 53 -15.58 11.43 12.63
N TRP A 54 -16.69 10.73 12.87
CA TRP A 54 -17.09 10.32 14.22
C TRP A 54 -16.07 9.38 14.88
N LEU A 55 -15.51 8.45 14.09
CA LEU A 55 -14.47 7.51 14.54
C LEU A 55 -13.19 8.26 14.95
N GLY A 56 -12.94 9.43 14.37
CA GLY A 56 -11.81 10.30 14.70
C GLY A 56 -10.58 10.05 13.84
N VAL A 57 -10.77 9.58 12.59
CA VAL A 57 -9.68 9.42 11.63
C VAL A 57 -9.37 10.75 10.95
N ASP A 58 -8.09 11.00 10.69
CA ASP A 58 -7.61 12.27 10.10
C ASP A 58 -7.25 12.13 8.63
N CYS A 59 -6.94 10.90 8.18
CA CYS A 59 -6.56 10.63 6.80
C CYS A 59 -7.09 9.27 6.34
N LEU A 60 -7.72 9.26 5.17
CA LEU A 60 -8.03 8.03 4.45
C LEU A 60 -6.82 7.63 3.61
N TRP A 61 -6.46 6.35 3.68
CA TRP A 61 -5.57 5.73 2.72
C TRP A 61 -6.42 4.84 1.83
N LEU A 62 -6.50 5.20 0.56
CA LEU A 62 -7.23 4.44 -0.45
C LEU A 62 -6.24 3.54 -1.20
N PRO A 63 -6.39 2.20 -1.13
CA PRO A 63 -5.71 1.30 -2.07
C PRO A 63 -6.09 1.61 -3.53
N PRO A 64 -5.38 1.03 -4.51
CA PRO A 64 -5.53 1.39 -5.91
C PRO A 64 -6.98 1.39 -6.40
N PHE A 65 -7.43 2.54 -6.90
CA PHE A 65 -8.75 2.71 -7.53
C PHE A 65 -8.67 2.97 -9.04
N TYR A 66 -7.46 2.87 -9.61
CA TYR A 66 -7.17 3.12 -11.02
C TYR A 66 -7.89 2.14 -11.95
N ALA A 67 -7.97 2.49 -13.23
CA ALA A 67 -8.37 1.51 -14.24
C ALA A 67 -7.41 0.33 -14.24
N SER A 68 -7.95 -0.88 -14.07
CA SER A 68 -7.19 -2.11 -13.88
C SER A 68 -8.05 -3.32 -14.29
N PRO A 69 -7.45 -4.43 -14.79
CA PRO A 69 -8.16 -5.69 -14.95
C PRO A 69 -8.35 -6.45 -13.63
N LEU A 70 -7.83 -5.92 -12.50
CA LEU A 70 -8.02 -6.39 -11.14
C LEU A 70 -7.51 -7.82 -10.91
N ARG A 71 -6.43 -8.19 -11.59
CA ARG A 71 -5.79 -9.50 -11.41
C ARG A 71 -4.91 -9.54 -10.17
N ASP A 72 -4.56 -8.37 -9.62
CA ASP A 72 -3.93 -8.21 -8.30
C ASP A 72 -4.64 -7.14 -7.46
N GLY A 73 -5.99 -7.20 -7.41
CA GLY A 73 -6.78 -6.30 -6.57
C GLY A 73 -6.69 -4.81 -6.91
N GLY A 74 -6.17 -4.44 -8.09
CA GLY A 74 -5.98 -3.06 -8.54
C GLY A 74 -4.53 -2.62 -8.62
N TYR A 75 -3.59 -3.40 -8.08
CA TYR A 75 -2.15 -3.11 -8.17
C TYR A 75 -1.60 -3.32 -9.59
N ASP A 76 -2.28 -4.08 -10.43
CA ASP A 76 -2.03 -4.15 -11.87
C ASP A 76 -2.70 -2.97 -12.60
N VAL A 77 -2.07 -1.79 -12.57
CA VAL A 77 -2.62 -0.54 -13.15
C VAL A 77 -2.55 -0.53 -14.68
N ALA A 78 -3.68 -0.34 -15.36
CA ALA A 78 -3.79 -0.26 -16.81
C ALA A 78 -3.88 1.18 -17.37
N ASP A 79 -4.28 2.15 -16.54
CA ASP A 79 -4.21 3.59 -16.83
C ASP A 79 -4.14 4.37 -15.51
N TYR A 80 -2.99 5.03 -15.25
CA TYR A 80 -2.76 5.82 -14.05
C TYR A 80 -3.61 7.09 -13.94
N THR A 81 -4.21 7.56 -15.03
CA THR A 81 -4.98 8.81 -15.09
C THR A 81 -6.48 8.59 -15.16
N ALA A 82 -6.92 7.33 -15.13
CA ALA A 82 -8.30 6.92 -15.11
C ALA A 82 -8.63 6.16 -13.82
N VAL A 83 -9.88 6.27 -13.37
CA VAL A 83 -10.43 5.46 -12.28
C VAL A 83 -11.13 4.23 -12.84
N LEU A 84 -11.22 3.16 -12.05
CA LEU A 84 -12.01 2.00 -12.42
C LEU A 84 -13.48 2.41 -12.61
N PRO A 85 -14.12 2.12 -13.76
CA PRO A 85 -15.50 2.57 -14.02
C PRO A 85 -16.52 2.11 -12.99
N GLU A 86 -16.26 1.00 -12.29
CA GLU A 86 -17.10 0.48 -11.22
C GLU A 86 -17.08 1.36 -9.97
N PHE A 87 -16.00 2.12 -9.73
CA PHE A 87 -15.89 3.02 -8.57
C PHE A 87 -16.48 4.40 -8.82
N GLY A 88 -16.68 4.77 -10.09
CA GLY A 88 -17.25 6.05 -10.52
C GLY A 88 -16.38 6.75 -11.55
N THR A 89 -16.28 8.07 -11.43
CA THR A 89 -15.63 8.96 -12.39
C THR A 89 -14.66 9.94 -11.70
N LEU A 90 -13.75 10.57 -12.45
CA LEU A 90 -12.85 11.59 -11.89
C LEU A 90 -13.59 12.75 -11.20
N PRO A 91 -14.71 13.28 -11.72
CA PRO A 91 -15.50 14.27 -10.99
C PRO A 91 -16.05 13.77 -9.64
N GLU A 92 -16.46 12.51 -9.54
CA GLU A 92 -16.93 11.92 -8.28
C GLU A 92 -15.77 11.73 -7.30
N PHE A 93 -14.58 11.38 -7.77
CA PHE A 93 -13.38 11.35 -6.94
C PHE A 93 -13.00 12.74 -6.43
N HIS A 94 -13.06 13.77 -7.28
CA HIS A 94 -12.84 15.15 -6.85
C HIS A 94 -13.89 15.63 -5.82
N GLU A 95 -15.14 15.18 -5.95
CA GLU A 95 -16.17 15.41 -4.92
C GLU A 95 -15.83 14.70 -3.61
N LEU A 96 -15.31 13.46 -3.65
CA LEU A 96 -14.85 12.74 -2.47
C LEU A 96 -13.75 13.52 -1.74
N ILE A 97 -12.74 14.02 -2.45
CA ILE A 97 -11.68 14.88 -1.89
C ILE A 97 -12.31 16.10 -1.21
N SER A 98 -13.19 16.81 -1.93
CA SER A 98 -13.84 18.02 -1.42
C SER A 98 -14.66 17.76 -0.15
N GLN A 99 -15.41 16.65 -0.11
CA GLN A 99 -16.24 16.27 1.04
C GLN A 99 -15.43 15.77 2.23
N ALA A 100 -14.32 15.07 1.99
CA ALA A 100 -13.38 14.66 3.04
C ALA A 100 -12.70 15.89 3.65
N HIS A 101 -12.17 16.79 2.81
CA HIS A 101 -11.52 18.02 3.25
C HIS A 101 -12.45 18.94 4.05
N ALA A 102 -13.73 19.03 3.66
CA ALA A 102 -14.74 19.77 4.42
C ALA A 102 -14.93 19.22 5.85
N ARG A 103 -14.64 17.94 6.07
CA ARG A 103 -14.69 17.28 7.38
C ARG A 103 -13.35 17.28 8.13
N GLY A 104 -12.31 17.89 7.55
CA GLY A 104 -10.96 17.88 8.11
C GLY A 104 -10.20 16.57 7.86
N ILE A 105 -10.71 15.71 6.97
CA ILE A 105 -10.12 14.41 6.63
C ILE A 105 -9.31 14.58 5.35
N ARG A 106 -8.07 14.10 5.36
CA ARG A 106 -7.18 14.05 4.20
C ARG A 106 -7.33 12.75 3.43
N ILE A 107 -6.85 12.70 2.19
CA ILE A 107 -6.85 11.49 1.37
C ILE A 107 -5.46 11.28 0.79
N ILE A 108 -4.84 10.15 1.11
CA ILE A 108 -3.72 9.60 0.35
C ILE A 108 -4.20 8.40 -0.46
N THR A 109 -3.51 8.12 -1.56
CA THR A 109 -3.77 6.93 -2.38
C THR A 109 -2.49 6.14 -2.58
N ASP A 110 -2.64 4.87 -2.90
CA ASP A 110 -1.53 4.06 -3.39
C ASP A 110 -1.03 4.51 -4.75
N LEU A 111 0.28 4.58 -4.92
CA LEU A 111 0.94 4.78 -6.20
C LEU A 111 1.85 3.59 -6.48
N VAL A 112 1.42 2.76 -7.42
CA VAL A 112 2.19 1.61 -7.91
C VAL A 112 3.30 2.12 -8.80
N MET A 113 4.51 2.23 -8.23
CA MET A 113 5.66 2.82 -8.92
C MET A 113 6.38 1.80 -9.80
N ASN A 114 6.52 0.57 -9.30
CA ASN A 114 7.43 -0.42 -9.84
C ASN A 114 6.99 -0.99 -11.20
N HIS A 115 5.69 -1.17 -11.40
CA HIS A 115 5.16 -1.96 -12.50
C HIS A 115 3.79 -1.44 -12.95
N THR A 116 3.37 -1.88 -14.14
CA THR A 116 2.01 -1.65 -14.67
C THR A 116 1.34 -2.98 -14.99
N SER A 117 0.04 -2.99 -15.28
CA SER A 117 -0.61 -4.13 -15.93
C SER A 117 0.02 -4.44 -17.29
N ASP A 118 0.06 -5.72 -17.67
CA ASP A 118 0.33 -6.15 -19.05
C ASP A 118 -0.69 -5.57 -20.06
N GLN A 119 -1.84 -5.05 -19.61
CA GLN A 119 -2.83 -4.37 -20.45
C GLN A 119 -2.58 -2.86 -20.58
N HIS A 120 -1.60 -2.31 -19.86
CA HIS A 120 -1.26 -0.89 -19.95
C HIS A 120 -0.83 -0.53 -21.38
N ALA A 121 -1.26 0.65 -21.86
CA ALA A 121 -0.98 1.09 -23.22
C ALA A 121 0.54 1.14 -23.51
N TRP A 122 1.34 1.52 -22.51
CA TRP A 122 2.80 1.49 -22.61
C TRP A 122 3.34 0.07 -22.87
N PHE A 123 2.88 -0.96 -22.15
CA PHE A 123 3.35 -2.34 -22.37
C PHE A 123 2.91 -2.87 -23.73
N GLN A 124 1.66 -2.61 -24.11
CA GLN A 124 1.13 -3.00 -25.41
C GLN A 124 1.90 -2.36 -26.57
N ALA A 125 2.29 -1.10 -26.44
CA ALA A 125 3.16 -0.43 -27.41
C ALA A 125 4.60 -0.99 -27.36
N SER A 126 5.18 -1.18 -26.17
CA SER A 126 6.53 -1.72 -25.97
C SER A 126 6.71 -3.09 -26.62
N ARG A 127 5.75 -4.00 -26.44
CA ARG A 127 5.84 -5.35 -27.01
C ARG A 127 5.60 -5.40 -28.52
N ALA A 128 4.83 -4.46 -29.07
CA ALA A 128 4.46 -4.43 -30.48
C ALA A 128 5.48 -3.67 -31.34
N GLU A 129 6.07 -2.59 -30.80
CA GLU A 129 6.98 -1.69 -31.48
C GLU A 129 8.27 -1.48 -30.66
N PRO A 130 9.23 -2.44 -30.71
CA PRO A 130 10.46 -2.37 -29.90
C PRO A 130 11.34 -1.14 -30.16
N ASP A 131 11.33 -0.61 -31.40
CA ASP A 131 12.07 0.62 -31.76
C ASP A 131 11.23 1.91 -31.55
N GLY A 132 10.02 1.77 -31.02
CA GLY A 132 9.10 2.88 -30.75
C GLY A 132 9.40 3.64 -29.45
N PRO A 133 8.65 4.71 -29.16
CA PRO A 133 8.89 5.54 -27.97
C PRO A 133 8.73 4.78 -26.63
N TYR A 134 7.95 3.70 -26.63
CA TYR A 134 7.72 2.84 -25.46
C TYR A 134 8.60 1.57 -25.50
N GLY A 135 9.49 1.42 -26.48
CA GLY A 135 10.34 0.23 -26.65
C GLY A 135 11.10 -0.15 -25.38
N ASP A 136 11.68 0.85 -24.71
CA ASP A 136 12.48 0.68 -23.50
C ASP A 136 11.76 1.16 -22.22
N PHE A 137 10.41 1.18 -22.21
CA PHE A 137 9.64 1.48 -21.00
C PHE A 137 9.62 0.33 -19.99
N TYR A 138 9.97 -0.88 -20.43
CA TYR A 138 10.00 -2.09 -19.61
C TYR A 138 11.36 -2.77 -19.75
N VAL A 139 11.67 -3.65 -18.80
CA VAL A 139 12.95 -4.35 -18.76
C VAL A 139 12.86 -5.63 -19.60
N TRP A 140 13.53 -5.64 -20.75
CA TRP A 140 13.55 -6.75 -21.71
C TRP A 140 14.90 -7.48 -21.74
N SER A 141 14.87 -8.77 -22.05
CA SER A 141 16.05 -9.62 -22.21
C SER A 141 15.81 -10.73 -23.24
N ASP A 142 16.85 -11.16 -23.96
CA ASP A 142 16.78 -12.32 -24.85
C ASP A 142 16.81 -13.65 -24.07
N THR A 143 17.21 -13.61 -22.80
CA THR A 143 17.38 -14.75 -21.89
C THR A 143 16.74 -14.48 -20.54
N ASP A 144 16.48 -15.53 -19.76
CA ASP A 144 15.91 -15.49 -18.41
C ASP A 144 16.97 -15.66 -17.29
N ASP A 145 18.25 -15.47 -17.60
CA ASP A 145 19.39 -15.72 -16.70
C ASP A 145 19.91 -14.48 -15.95
N ARG A 146 19.46 -13.29 -16.36
CA ARG A 146 19.82 -12.02 -15.74
C ARG A 146 19.20 -11.87 -14.35
N TYR A 147 19.92 -11.20 -13.44
CA TYR A 147 19.44 -10.90 -12.08
C TYR A 147 19.11 -12.16 -11.25
N ALA A 148 19.84 -13.26 -11.45
CA ALA A 148 19.57 -14.56 -10.82
C ALA A 148 19.63 -14.57 -9.28
N ASP A 149 20.26 -13.56 -8.67
CA ASP A 149 20.34 -13.41 -7.20
C ASP A 149 19.10 -12.74 -6.58
N ALA A 150 18.20 -12.18 -7.40
CA ALA A 150 16.93 -11.63 -6.94
C ALA A 150 15.96 -12.75 -6.57
N ARG A 151 15.35 -12.64 -5.38
CA ARG A 151 14.33 -13.60 -4.93
C ARG A 151 13.02 -13.43 -5.71
N ILE A 152 12.21 -14.50 -5.75
CA ILE A 152 10.82 -14.45 -6.18
C ILE A 152 9.95 -14.08 -4.97
N ILE A 153 9.08 -13.09 -5.12
CA ILE A 153 8.19 -12.63 -4.03
C ILE A 153 6.97 -13.56 -3.92
N PHE A 154 6.24 -13.76 -5.01
CA PHE A 154 5.05 -14.60 -5.07
C PHE A 154 5.39 -16.07 -5.39
N VAL A 155 6.15 -16.70 -4.49
CA VAL A 155 6.68 -18.07 -4.64
C VAL A 155 5.63 -19.16 -4.83
N ASP A 156 4.39 -18.90 -4.43
CA ASP A 156 3.28 -19.85 -4.59
C ASP A 156 2.71 -19.86 -6.02
N THR A 157 3.00 -18.83 -6.83
CA THR A 157 2.42 -18.62 -8.17
C THR A 157 3.48 -18.52 -9.25
N GLU A 158 4.53 -17.74 -9.03
CA GLU A 158 5.57 -17.46 -10.02
C GLU A 158 6.78 -18.39 -9.82
N VAL A 159 7.31 -18.88 -10.94
CA VAL A 159 8.49 -19.78 -10.95
C VAL A 159 9.78 -19.07 -11.35
N SER A 160 9.65 -17.85 -11.87
CA SER A 160 10.74 -17.00 -12.35
C SER A 160 10.27 -15.54 -12.28
N ASN A 161 11.22 -14.61 -12.17
CA ASN A 161 10.98 -13.18 -12.35
C ASN A 161 11.05 -12.75 -13.84
N TRP A 162 11.23 -13.71 -14.75
CA TRP A 162 11.22 -13.50 -16.20
C TRP A 162 10.10 -14.30 -16.85
N SER A 163 9.30 -13.62 -17.66
CA SER A 163 8.23 -14.23 -18.47
C SER A 163 8.46 -13.98 -19.96
N PHE A 164 8.24 -14.99 -20.80
CA PHE A 164 8.44 -14.88 -22.25
C PHE A 164 7.24 -14.24 -22.94
N ASP A 165 7.45 -13.11 -23.61
CA ASP A 165 6.45 -12.47 -24.45
C ASP A 165 6.44 -13.05 -25.87
N SER A 166 5.34 -13.68 -26.28
CA SER A 166 5.22 -14.30 -27.61
C SER A 166 5.18 -13.32 -28.79
N VAL A 167 4.85 -12.03 -28.56
CA VAL A 167 4.75 -11.01 -29.62
C VAL A 167 6.14 -10.42 -29.87
N ARG A 168 6.81 -9.95 -28.82
CA ARG A 168 8.17 -9.38 -28.89
C ARG A 168 9.26 -10.45 -29.04
N ARG A 169 8.96 -11.69 -28.65
CA ARG A 169 9.88 -12.85 -28.63
C ARG A 169 11.10 -12.64 -27.73
N GLN A 170 10.89 -11.96 -26.62
CA GLN A 170 11.87 -11.68 -25.58
C GLN A 170 11.23 -11.94 -24.22
N PHE A 171 12.06 -12.13 -23.20
CA PHE A 171 11.61 -12.14 -21.82
C PHE A 171 11.46 -10.71 -21.30
N TYR A 172 10.47 -10.50 -20.44
CA TYR A 172 10.33 -9.26 -19.67
C TYR A 172 10.40 -9.57 -18.18
N TRP A 173 10.93 -8.62 -17.42
CA TRP A 173 11.06 -8.70 -15.97
C TRP A 173 9.73 -8.40 -15.27
N HIS A 174 9.48 -9.11 -14.18
CA HIS A 174 8.42 -8.82 -13.23
C HIS A 174 8.82 -9.30 -11.83
N ARG A 175 8.70 -8.44 -10.82
CA ARG A 175 8.92 -8.84 -9.40
C ARG A 175 7.71 -9.49 -8.77
N PHE A 176 6.53 -9.16 -9.29
CA PHE A 176 5.24 -9.65 -8.85
C PHE A 176 4.70 -10.66 -9.86
N PHE A 177 3.41 -10.64 -10.19
CA PHE A 177 2.87 -11.57 -11.17
C PHE A 177 3.38 -11.27 -12.59
N SER A 178 3.39 -12.30 -13.43
CA SER A 178 3.74 -12.19 -14.86
C SER A 178 2.90 -11.15 -15.62
N HIS A 179 1.72 -10.79 -15.14
CA HIS A 179 0.89 -9.74 -15.73
C HIS A 179 1.13 -8.34 -15.15
N GLN A 180 2.20 -8.18 -14.38
CA GLN A 180 2.68 -6.92 -13.80
C GLN A 180 4.11 -6.66 -14.29
N PRO A 181 4.33 -6.40 -15.60
CA PRO A 181 5.65 -6.08 -16.12
C PRO A 181 6.24 -4.84 -15.46
N ASP A 182 7.50 -4.96 -15.03
CA ASP A 182 8.24 -3.92 -14.33
C ASP A 182 8.66 -2.79 -15.28
N LEU A 183 8.50 -1.56 -14.82
CA LEU A 183 8.92 -0.35 -15.52
C LEU A 183 10.44 -0.21 -15.46
N ASN A 184 11.03 0.22 -16.57
CA ASN A 184 12.47 0.39 -16.65
C ASN A 184 12.91 1.78 -16.14
N PHE A 185 13.24 1.89 -14.86
CA PHE A 185 13.68 3.17 -14.28
C PHE A 185 15.06 3.64 -14.76
N GLU A 186 15.86 2.82 -15.46
CA GLU A 186 17.07 3.30 -16.15
C GLU A 186 16.72 4.25 -17.32
N ASN A 187 15.47 4.23 -17.80
CA ASN A 187 14.98 5.12 -18.84
C ASN A 187 14.44 6.42 -18.22
N PRO A 188 15.06 7.59 -18.48
CA PRO A 188 14.58 8.87 -17.95
C PRO A 188 13.14 9.22 -18.35
N ALA A 189 12.64 8.70 -19.49
CA ALA A 189 11.27 8.92 -19.91
C ALA A 189 10.25 8.20 -19.00
N VAL A 190 10.63 7.06 -18.41
CA VAL A 190 9.81 6.37 -17.40
C VAL A 190 9.77 7.19 -16.11
N GLN A 191 10.92 7.71 -15.66
CA GLN A 191 10.99 8.56 -14.47
C GLN A 191 10.11 9.80 -14.61
N GLU A 192 10.18 10.51 -15.75
CA GLU A 192 9.34 11.68 -16.01
C GLU A 192 7.85 11.31 -16.11
N ALA A 193 7.51 10.19 -16.75
CA ALA A 193 6.12 9.74 -16.83
C ALA A 193 5.54 9.48 -15.43
N MET A 194 6.33 8.93 -14.50
CA MET A 194 5.90 8.74 -13.11
C MET A 194 5.77 10.06 -12.34
N PHE A 195 6.62 11.06 -12.60
CA PHE A 195 6.42 12.41 -12.06
C PHE A 195 5.13 13.05 -12.57
N ASP A 196 4.80 12.87 -13.85
CA ASP A 196 3.55 13.37 -14.42
C ASP A 196 2.31 12.70 -13.81
N VAL A 197 2.38 11.40 -13.48
CA VAL A 197 1.32 10.71 -12.73
C VAL A 197 1.14 11.33 -11.34
N VAL A 198 2.24 11.60 -10.64
CA VAL A 198 2.21 12.24 -9.31
C VAL A 198 1.55 13.62 -9.40
N ARG A 199 1.97 14.46 -10.36
CA ARG A 199 1.40 15.79 -10.61
C ARG A 199 -0.09 15.72 -10.90
N PHE A 200 -0.52 14.82 -11.78
CA PHE A 200 -1.93 14.68 -12.17
C PHE A 200 -2.87 14.54 -10.96
N TRP A 201 -2.54 13.66 -10.01
CA TRP A 201 -3.38 13.46 -8.84
C TRP A 201 -3.19 14.54 -7.78
N MET A 202 -1.96 15.04 -7.55
CA MET A 202 -1.74 16.12 -6.60
C MET A 202 -2.42 17.43 -7.02
N ASP A 203 -2.49 17.71 -8.33
CA ASP A 203 -3.27 18.80 -8.94
C ASP A 203 -4.77 18.62 -8.71
N MET A 204 -5.25 17.37 -8.65
CA MET A 204 -6.64 17.05 -8.30
C MET A 204 -6.95 17.25 -6.82
N GLY A 205 -5.92 17.31 -5.96
CA GLY A 205 -6.03 17.72 -4.56
C GLY A 205 -5.80 16.63 -3.52
N ILE A 206 -5.32 15.44 -3.89
CA ILE A 206 -4.97 14.40 -2.89
C ILE A 206 -3.82 14.86 -1.98
N ASP A 207 -3.80 14.44 -0.72
CA ASP A 207 -2.87 14.93 0.29
C ASP A 207 -1.52 14.20 0.30
N GLY A 208 -1.32 13.23 -0.57
CA GLY A 208 -0.09 12.45 -0.67
C GLY A 208 -0.29 11.05 -1.23
N PHE A 209 0.77 10.25 -1.14
CA PHE A 209 0.78 8.88 -1.65
C PHE A 209 1.39 7.90 -0.65
N ARG A 210 0.86 6.66 -0.63
CA ARG A 210 1.66 5.48 -0.30
C ARG A 210 2.40 5.09 -1.57
N LEU A 211 3.73 5.01 -1.52
CA LEU A 211 4.55 4.53 -2.62
C LEU A 211 4.72 3.02 -2.45
N ASP A 212 4.06 2.27 -3.34
CA ASP A 212 4.02 0.81 -3.34
C ASP A 212 5.26 0.24 -4.04
N ALA A 213 5.78 -0.86 -3.50
CA ALA A 213 6.88 -1.63 -4.09
C ALA A 213 8.18 -0.83 -4.34
N VAL A 214 8.42 0.24 -3.57
CA VAL A 214 9.59 1.11 -3.77
C VAL A 214 10.95 0.44 -3.66
N PRO A 215 11.16 -0.68 -2.93
CA PRO A 215 12.48 -1.31 -2.91
C PRO A 215 12.96 -1.89 -4.23
N TYR A 216 12.08 -2.00 -5.22
CA TYR A 216 12.30 -2.84 -6.39
C TYR A 216 12.51 -2.07 -7.70
N LEU A 217 12.54 -0.73 -7.67
CA LEU A 217 12.50 0.11 -8.89
C LEU A 217 13.65 -0.09 -9.87
N PHE A 218 14.83 -0.49 -9.40
CA PHE A 218 16.02 -0.69 -10.24
C PHE A 218 16.62 -2.08 -10.02
N GLU A 219 17.14 -2.69 -11.09
CA GLU A 219 17.83 -3.98 -11.06
C GLU A 219 19.28 -3.89 -11.53
N GLU A 220 20.19 -4.51 -10.77
CA GLU A 220 21.62 -4.55 -11.08
C GLU A 220 22.19 -5.96 -10.92
N GLU A 221 23.01 -6.40 -11.89
CA GLU A 221 23.65 -7.72 -11.87
C GLU A 221 24.57 -7.88 -10.65
N GLY A 222 24.54 -9.08 -10.04
CA GLY A 222 25.33 -9.37 -8.83
C GLY A 222 24.78 -8.73 -7.55
N THR A 223 23.55 -8.24 -7.58
CA THR A 223 22.79 -7.76 -6.43
C THR A 223 21.49 -8.55 -6.28
N ASN A 224 20.82 -8.43 -5.13
CA ASN A 224 19.47 -8.97 -4.94
C ASN A 224 18.37 -8.10 -5.59
N CYS A 225 18.74 -7.00 -6.26
CA CYS A 225 17.82 -6.03 -6.88
C CYS A 225 16.80 -5.44 -5.88
N GLU A 226 17.22 -5.20 -4.63
CA GLU A 226 16.41 -4.53 -3.62
C GLU A 226 17.23 -3.40 -2.98
N ASN A 227 16.59 -2.27 -2.64
CA ASN A 227 17.20 -1.16 -1.91
C ASN A 227 18.44 -0.56 -2.60
N LEU A 228 18.51 -0.60 -3.94
CA LEU A 228 19.67 -0.10 -4.67
C LEU A 228 19.82 1.42 -4.51
N PRO A 229 21.04 1.99 -4.51
CA PRO A 229 21.24 3.43 -4.37
C PRO A 229 20.47 4.27 -5.41
N LYS A 230 20.33 3.78 -6.64
CA LYS A 230 19.56 4.47 -7.70
C LYS A 230 18.07 4.61 -7.35
N THR A 231 17.50 3.63 -6.66
CA THR A 231 16.13 3.70 -6.14
C THR A 231 16.00 4.89 -5.19
N HIS A 232 16.93 5.02 -4.24
CA HIS A 232 16.96 6.13 -3.28
C HIS A 232 17.20 7.49 -3.96
N GLU A 233 18.09 7.57 -4.95
CA GLU A 233 18.32 8.78 -5.75
C GLU A 233 17.05 9.25 -6.47
N PHE A 234 16.28 8.31 -7.04
CA PHE A 234 15.00 8.61 -7.66
C PHE A 234 13.96 9.08 -6.63
N LEU A 235 13.87 8.41 -5.47
CA LEU A 235 12.94 8.82 -4.39
C LEU A 235 13.28 10.20 -3.82
N ALA A 236 14.56 10.55 -3.70
CA ALA A 236 14.99 11.88 -3.28
C ALA A 236 14.61 12.95 -4.32
N SER A 237 14.70 12.61 -5.62
CA SER A 237 14.28 13.49 -6.71
C SER A 237 12.75 13.67 -6.72
N LEU A 238 12.00 12.59 -6.52
CA LEU A 238 10.54 12.64 -6.35
C LEU A 238 10.16 13.53 -5.16
N ARG A 239 10.83 13.34 -4.02
CA ARG A 239 10.60 14.14 -2.82
C ARG A 239 10.88 15.63 -3.07
N ALA A 240 11.98 15.96 -3.73
CA ALA A 240 12.31 17.34 -4.05
C ALA A 240 11.22 18.01 -4.91
N MET A 241 10.70 17.30 -5.91
CA MET A 241 9.58 17.79 -6.73
C MET A 241 8.32 18.02 -5.89
N VAL A 242 7.95 17.06 -5.03
CA VAL A 242 6.77 17.19 -4.17
C VAL A 242 6.90 18.36 -3.18
N ASP A 243 8.07 18.55 -2.58
CA ASP A 243 8.32 19.66 -1.66
C ASP A 243 8.28 21.03 -2.37
N GLU A 244 8.73 21.11 -3.62
CA GLU A 244 8.73 22.34 -4.44
C GLU A 244 7.34 22.68 -4.99
N GLU A 245 6.68 21.71 -5.63
CA GLU A 245 5.43 21.92 -6.36
C GLU A 245 4.19 21.79 -5.44
N TYR A 246 4.25 20.95 -4.40
CA TYR A 246 3.10 20.59 -3.56
C TYR A 246 3.42 20.60 -2.05
N PRO A 247 3.77 21.76 -1.47
CA PRO A 247 4.15 21.84 -0.06
C PRO A 247 3.04 21.36 0.89
N GLY A 248 3.42 20.49 1.83
CA GLY A 248 2.51 19.92 2.83
C GLY A 248 1.84 18.60 2.44
N ARG A 249 2.17 18.04 1.27
CA ARG A 249 1.79 16.67 0.88
C ARG A 249 2.76 15.65 1.47
N VAL A 250 2.31 14.41 1.60
CA VAL A 250 3.08 13.33 2.24
C VAL A 250 3.44 12.21 1.25
N LEU A 251 4.62 11.61 1.44
CA LEU A 251 5.05 10.39 0.77
C LEU A 251 5.31 9.33 1.84
N LEU A 252 4.61 8.20 1.75
CA LEU A 252 4.67 7.08 2.68
C LEU A 252 5.25 5.85 1.96
N ALA A 253 6.46 5.42 2.32
CA ALA A 253 7.08 4.25 1.73
C ALA A 253 6.49 2.94 2.26
N GLU A 254 6.14 2.05 1.34
CA GLU A 254 6.04 0.63 1.63
C GLU A 254 7.39 -0.05 1.37
N ALA A 255 8.17 -0.22 2.45
CA ALA A 255 9.41 -0.98 2.42
C ALA A 255 9.39 -2.06 3.50
N ASN A 256 9.00 -3.28 3.13
CA ASN A 256 9.05 -4.45 4.03
C ASN A 256 10.47 -5.01 4.10
N GLN A 257 11.36 -4.32 4.81
CA GLN A 257 12.80 -4.62 4.91
C GLN A 257 13.26 -4.70 6.37
N LEU A 258 14.55 -4.97 6.62
CA LEU A 258 15.10 -4.95 7.97
C LEU A 258 15.15 -3.51 8.53
N PRO A 259 15.18 -3.31 9.87
CA PRO A 259 15.06 -1.98 10.46
C PRO A 259 15.97 -0.90 9.90
N ALA A 260 17.25 -1.21 9.67
CA ALA A 260 18.21 -0.25 9.13
C ALA A 260 17.90 0.12 7.68
N GLU A 261 17.55 -0.87 6.85
CA GLU A 261 17.21 -0.67 5.44
C GLU A 261 15.92 0.15 5.28
N VAL A 262 14.93 -0.05 6.15
CA VAL A 262 13.71 0.79 6.11
C VAL A 262 14.02 2.24 6.49
N VAL A 263 14.98 2.49 7.38
CA VAL A 263 15.36 3.86 7.76
C VAL A 263 16.00 4.62 6.58
N ASP A 264 16.68 3.93 5.68
CA ASP A 264 17.29 4.56 4.50
C ASP A 264 16.23 5.22 3.59
N TYR A 265 14.97 4.74 3.58
CA TYR A 265 13.88 5.35 2.82
C TYR A 265 13.37 6.69 3.36
N PHE A 266 13.82 7.12 4.55
CA PHE A 266 13.62 8.51 4.98
C PHE A 266 14.63 9.47 4.31
N GLY A 267 15.71 8.92 3.75
CA GLY A 267 16.82 9.68 3.21
C GLY A 267 17.64 10.36 4.31
N THR A 268 18.32 11.43 3.92
CA THR A 268 19.17 12.24 4.81
C THR A 268 18.66 13.68 4.87
N PRO A 269 19.09 14.49 5.85
CA PRO A 269 18.75 15.91 5.86
C PRO A 269 19.15 16.66 4.57
N GLU A 270 20.22 16.23 3.90
CA GLU A 270 20.72 16.82 2.65
C GLU A 270 19.99 16.31 1.40
N ALA A 271 19.48 15.07 1.44
CA ALA A 271 18.71 14.44 0.38
C ALA A 271 17.53 13.69 1.02
N PRO A 272 16.45 14.41 1.39
CA PRO A 272 15.28 13.79 2.00
C PRO A 272 14.54 12.93 0.99
N GLU A 273 14.02 11.80 1.44
CA GLU A 273 13.21 10.88 0.63
C GLU A 273 11.76 10.86 1.15
N CYS A 274 11.28 9.75 1.70
CA CYS A 274 9.90 9.66 2.16
C CYS A 274 9.70 10.38 3.50
N HIS A 275 8.52 10.96 3.66
CA HIS A 275 8.10 11.59 4.92
C HIS A 275 7.78 10.54 5.99
N MET A 276 7.23 9.43 5.52
CA MET A 276 6.84 8.30 6.34
C MET A 276 7.34 6.99 5.75
N CYS A 277 7.59 6.01 6.60
CA CYS A 277 7.79 4.61 6.21
C CYS A 277 6.94 3.74 7.13
N PHE A 278 6.38 2.65 6.62
CA PHE A 278 5.70 1.68 7.49
C PHE A 278 6.71 0.97 8.39
N HIS A 279 6.36 0.82 9.68
CA HIS A 279 7.21 0.12 10.64
C HIS A 279 6.99 -1.40 10.55
N PHE A 280 7.21 -1.99 9.37
CA PHE A 280 7.14 -3.44 9.14
C PHE A 280 7.93 -4.27 10.17
N PRO A 281 9.14 -3.86 10.62
CA PRO A 281 9.90 -4.67 11.56
C PRO A 281 9.19 -4.96 12.89
N VAL A 282 8.42 -4.00 13.44
CA VAL A 282 7.78 -4.16 14.75
C VAL A 282 6.47 -4.95 14.66
N MET A 283 5.74 -4.85 13.54
CA MET A 283 4.40 -5.43 13.39
C MET A 283 4.36 -6.94 13.72
N PRO A 284 5.19 -7.83 13.14
CA PRO A 284 5.16 -9.26 13.47
C PRO A 284 5.55 -9.54 14.92
N ARG A 285 6.39 -8.69 15.52
CA ARG A 285 6.84 -8.84 16.91
C ARG A 285 5.74 -8.54 17.91
N LEU A 286 4.76 -7.69 17.57
CA LEU A 286 3.57 -7.48 18.40
C LEU A 286 2.79 -8.79 18.57
N TYR A 287 2.57 -9.52 17.47
CA TYR A 287 1.89 -10.81 17.51
C TYR A 287 2.72 -11.91 18.16
N TYR A 288 4.03 -11.93 17.89
CA TYR A 288 4.93 -12.92 18.48
C TYR A 288 4.98 -12.75 20.01
N ALA A 289 5.19 -11.54 20.49
CA ALA A 289 5.24 -11.20 21.92
C ALA A 289 3.95 -11.57 22.67
N LEU A 290 2.78 -11.42 22.04
CA LEU A 290 1.50 -11.81 22.65
C LEU A 290 1.43 -13.30 22.95
N ARG A 291 1.94 -14.16 22.05
CA ARG A 291 1.92 -15.63 22.26
C ARG A 291 3.11 -16.14 23.07
N GLU A 292 4.23 -15.44 23.03
CA GLU A 292 5.39 -15.72 23.88
C GLU A 292 5.21 -15.20 25.31
N GLU A 293 4.19 -14.36 25.56
CA GLU A 293 3.91 -13.70 26.84
C GLU A 293 5.09 -12.86 27.39
N THR A 294 5.91 -12.32 26.47
CA THR A 294 7.06 -11.46 26.80
C THR A 294 7.21 -10.35 25.77
N ALA A 295 7.55 -9.14 26.23
CA ALA A 295 7.78 -7.98 25.38
C ALA A 295 9.21 -7.94 24.79
N GLU A 296 10.05 -8.96 25.03
CA GLU A 296 11.48 -8.96 24.68
C GLU A 296 11.71 -8.74 23.18
N SER A 297 10.95 -9.41 22.32
CA SER A 297 11.07 -9.26 20.86
C SER A 297 10.72 -7.84 20.38
N ILE A 298 9.71 -7.21 20.99
CA ILE A 298 9.35 -5.80 20.73
C ILE A 298 10.47 -4.88 21.20
N ILE A 299 10.96 -5.05 22.43
CA ILE A 299 12.02 -4.20 22.99
C ILE A 299 13.29 -4.31 22.15
N ARG A 300 13.66 -5.53 21.73
CA ARG A 300 14.82 -5.78 20.88
C ARG A 300 14.70 -5.05 19.55
N VAL A 301 13.62 -5.26 18.80
CA VAL A 301 13.47 -4.63 17.48
C VAL A 301 13.40 -3.10 17.58
N MET A 302 12.77 -2.56 18.62
CA MET A 302 12.73 -1.10 18.85
C MET A 302 14.12 -0.53 19.18
N ASN A 303 14.98 -1.27 19.89
CA ASN A 303 16.36 -0.86 20.17
C ASN A 303 17.29 -1.01 18.96
N GLU A 304 17.01 -1.98 18.09
CA GLU A 304 17.77 -2.21 16.85
C GLU A 304 17.38 -1.23 15.74
N THR A 305 16.17 -0.66 15.81
CA THR A 305 15.69 0.33 14.84
C THR A 305 16.45 1.66 15.01
N PRO A 306 17.20 2.11 13.99
CA PRO A 306 17.93 3.37 14.08
C PRO A 306 17.01 4.58 14.26
N ALA A 307 17.59 5.70 14.73
CA ALA A 307 16.88 6.97 14.80
C ALA A 307 16.58 7.49 13.38
N ILE A 308 15.38 8.04 13.20
CA ILE A 308 14.93 8.62 11.93
C ILE A 308 15.27 10.11 11.84
N PRO A 309 15.40 10.68 10.63
CA PRO A 309 15.63 12.11 10.43
C PRO A 309 14.55 13.00 11.11
N PRO A 310 14.90 14.21 11.58
CA PRO A 310 13.91 15.13 12.15
C PRO A 310 12.83 15.49 11.13
N GLY A 311 11.56 15.50 11.56
CA GLY A 311 10.43 15.85 10.71
C GLY A 311 9.82 14.66 9.95
N THR A 312 10.43 13.48 9.98
CA THR A 312 9.83 12.25 9.45
C THR A 312 9.07 11.47 10.54
N GLN A 313 8.34 10.42 10.15
CA GLN A 313 7.51 9.65 11.08
C GLN A 313 7.31 8.19 10.64
N TRP A 314 7.28 7.27 11.60
CA TRP A 314 6.83 5.90 11.35
C TRP A 314 5.32 5.80 11.12
N GLY A 315 4.88 5.03 10.12
CA GLY A 315 3.51 4.52 10.02
C GLY A 315 3.39 3.19 10.77
N THR A 316 2.67 3.16 11.89
CA THR A 316 2.46 1.92 12.66
C THR A 316 1.15 1.28 12.26
N PHE A 317 1.08 -0.05 12.22
CA PHE A 317 -0.13 -0.78 11.83
C PHE A 317 -0.14 -2.18 12.45
N LEU A 318 -1.31 -2.81 12.48
CA LEU A 318 -1.47 -4.20 12.94
C LEU A 318 -1.73 -5.14 11.77
N ARG A 319 -2.67 -4.77 10.90
CA ARG A 319 -3.05 -5.48 9.67
C ARG A 319 -3.29 -4.45 8.56
N ASN A 320 -3.40 -4.96 7.35
CA ASN A 320 -3.67 -4.21 6.13
C ASN A 320 -4.44 -5.13 5.14
N HIS A 321 -4.64 -4.67 3.91
CA HIS A 321 -5.26 -5.43 2.83
C HIS A 321 -4.47 -6.66 2.33
N ASP A 322 -3.23 -6.86 2.78
CA ASP A 322 -2.40 -8.02 2.45
C ASP A 322 -2.39 -9.07 3.57
N GLU A 323 -1.60 -10.12 3.39
CA GLU A 323 -1.27 -11.05 4.46
C GLU A 323 -0.40 -10.40 5.54
N LEU A 324 -0.41 -10.99 6.74
CA LEU A 324 0.59 -10.69 7.76
C LEU A 324 1.92 -11.26 7.26
N THR A 325 2.74 -10.41 6.66
CA THR A 325 4.04 -10.80 6.09
C THR A 325 5.01 -11.29 7.18
N LEU A 326 5.69 -12.39 6.86
CA LEU A 326 6.72 -13.03 7.67
C LEU A 326 8.02 -13.18 6.87
N GLU A 327 8.25 -12.33 5.87
CA GLU A 327 9.47 -12.33 5.07
C GLU A 327 10.69 -11.96 5.91
N MET A 328 10.59 -10.86 6.67
CA MET A 328 11.69 -10.28 7.46
C MET A 328 11.71 -10.77 8.93
N VAL A 329 11.32 -12.03 9.16
CA VAL A 329 11.46 -12.72 10.45
C VAL A 329 12.38 -13.93 10.34
N SER A 330 12.93 -14.39 11.48
CA SER A 330 13.76 -15.59 11.46
C SER A 330 12.95 -16.83 11.07
N ALA A 331 13.61 -17.89 10.59
CA ALA A 331 12.93 -19.14 10.24
C ALA A 331 12.20 -19.77 11.44
N GLU A 332 12.75 -19.61 12.65
CA GLU A 332 12.17 -20.10 13.90
C GLU A 332 10.93 -19.27 14.28
N GLU A 333 11.03 -17.94 14.24
CA GLU A 333 9.90 -17.02 14.47
C GLU A 333 8.76 -17.31 13.47
N ARG A 334 9.09 -17.48 12.19
CA ARG A 334 8.14 -17.82 11.12
C ARG A 334 7.41 -19.13 11.42
N SER A 335 8.13 -20.17 11.79
CA SER A 335 7.54 -21.48 12.09
C SER A 335 6.61 -21.41 13.31
N ALA A 336 6.99 -20.67 14.36
CA ALA A 336 6.15 -20.47 15.53
C ALA A 336 4.88 -19.68 15.20
N MET A 337 5.01 -18.58 14.45
CA MET A 337 3.90 -17.77 13.97
C MET A 337 2.90 -18.59 13.15
N TYR A 338 3.38 -19.44 12.24
CA TYR A 338 2.49 -20.36 11.52
C TYR A 338 1.79 -21.36 12.44
N GLY A 339 2.49 -21.89 13.45
CA GLY A 339 1.89 -22.81 14.43
C GLY A 339 0.77 -22.18 15.25
N TRP A 340 0.94 -20.92 15.67
CA TRP A 340 -0.04 -20.23 16.52
C TRP A 340 -1.18 -19.61 15.73
N TYR A 341 -0.90 -18.98 14.59
CA TYR A 341 -1.84 -18.10 13.90
C TYR A 341 -2.39 -18.66 12.59
N ALA A 342 -1.75 -19.69 12.03
CA ALA A 342 -2.14 -20.34 10.77
C ALA A 342 -2.11 -21.89 10.86
N PRO A 343 -2.89 -22.51 11.77
CA PRO A 343 -2.95 -23.96 11.91
C PRO A 343 -3.52 -24.65 10.67
N ASP A 344 -4.42 -23.99 9.94
CA ASP A 344 -4.89 -24.45 8.63
C ASP A 344 -3.95 -23.92 7.54
N PRO A 345 -3.39 -24.78 6.66
CA PRO A 345 -2.51 -24.34 5.58
C PRO A 345 -3.12 -23.26 4.68
N ARG A 346 -4.45 -23.22 4.53
CA ARG A 346 -5.15 -22.22 3.72
C ARG A 346 -5.13 -20.83 4.35
N MET A 347 -4.79 -20.70 5.63
CA MET A 347 -4.59 -19.40 6.28
C MET A 347 -3.29 -18.72 5.84
N ARG A 348 -2.43 -19.43 5.10
CA ARG A 348 -1.16 -18.91 4.59
C ARG A 348 -1.33 -18.45 3.14
N ALA A 349 -0.52 -17.46 2.77
CA ALA A 349 -0.32 -17.01 1.40
C ALA A 349 1.11 -16.50 1.30
N ASN A 350 1.84 -16.87 0.24
CA ASN A 350 3.25 -16.54 0.06
C ASN A 350 4.05 -16.85 1.34
N ILE A 351 4.80 -15.88 1.85
CA ILE A 351 5.52 -15.96 3.12
C ILE A 351 4.76 -15.15 4.19
N GLY A 352 3.49 -15.48 4.43
CA GLY A 352 2.68 -14.80 5.45
C GLY A 352 1.34 -15.47 5.78
N ILE A 353 0.50 -14.74 6.55
CA ILE A 353 -0.78 -15.23 7.09
C ILE A 353 -1.94 -14.32 6.65
N ARG A 354 -2.80 -14.80 5.75
CA ARG A 354 -3.93 -14.06 5.16
C ARG A 354 -5.18 -14.07 6.04
N ARG A 355 -5.06 -13.51 7.24
CA ARG A 355 -6.15 -13.42 8.24
C ARG A 355 -6.32 -12.01 8.78
N ARG A 356 -7.53 -11.70 9.25
CA ARG A 356 -7.87 -10.43 9.91
C ARG A 356 -7.44 -10.42 11.37
N LEU A 357 -7.40 -9.23 11.97
CA LEU A 357 -6.96 -9.02 13.34
C LEU A 357 -7.79 -9.83 14.36
N ALA A 358 -9.12 -9.73 14.32
CA ALA A 358 -9.98 -10.42 15.28
C ALA A 358 -9.85 -11.96 15.20
N PRO A 359 -9.88 -12.59 14.01
CA PRO A 359 -9.63 -14.03 13.91
C PRO A 359 -8.22 -14.46 14.35
N LEU A 360 -7.17 -13.66 14.11
CA LEU A 360 -5.81 -13.96 14.57
C LEU A 360 -5.74 -14.09 16.10
N LEU A 361 -6.54 -13.30 16.81
CA LEU A 361 -6.57 -13.24 18.27
C LEU A 361 -7.75 -14.01 18.87
N ASP A 362 -8.28 -15.00 18.14
CA ASP A 362 -9.40 -15.85 18.56
C ASP A 362 -10.64 -15.06 19.04
N ASN A 363 -10.83 -13.87 18.47
CA ASN A 363 -11.86 -12.90 18.85
C ASN A 363 -11.83 -12.51 20.35
N SER A 364 -10.65 -12.60 20.99
CA SER A 364 -10.43 -12.21 22.38
C SER A 364 -10.44 -10.69 22.48
N ARG A 365 -11.52 -10.15 23.07
CA ARG A 365 -11.66 -8.71 23.27
C ARG A 365 -10.50 -8.10 24.06
N SER A 366 -10.00 -8.80 25.07
CA SER A 366 -8.88 -8.32 25.89
C SER A 366 -7.58 -8.24 25.09
N GLU A 367 -7.31 -9.21 24.23
CA GLU A 367 -6.12 -9.19 23.36
C GLU A 367 -6.25 -8.11 22.28
N LEU A 368 -7.46 -7.93 21.72
CA LEU A 368 -7.77 -6.88 20.76
C LEU A 368 -7.56 -5.48 21.36
N GLU A 369 -8.04 -5.23 22.58
CA GLU A 369 -7.82 -3.96 23.26
C GLU A 369 -6.35 -3.74 23.58
N LEU A 370 -5.64 -4.77 24.05
CA LEU A 370 -4.21 -4.68 24.36
C LEU A 370 -3.37 -4.34 23.13
N ILE A 371 -3.55 -5.07 22.03
CA ILE A 371 -2.73 -4.86 20.83
C ILE A 371 -3.04 -3.51 20.17
N ASN A 372 -4.28 -3.03 20.23
CA ASN A 372 -4.63 -1.67 19.78
C ASN A 372 -4.04 -0.61 20.71
N ALA A 373 -4.00 -0.83 22.02
CA ALA A 373 -3.32 0.07 22.95
C ALA A 373 -1.81 0.16 22.65
N LEU A 374 -1.18 -0.96 22.28
CA LEU A 374 0.20 -0.97 21.79
C LEU A 374 0.35 -0.15 20.49
N LEU A 375 -0.49 -0.41 19.48
CA LEU A 375 -0.51 0.35 18.22
C LEU A 375 -0.56 1.87 18.46
N LEU A 376 -1.51 2.31 19.28
CA LEU A 376 -1.78 3.73 19.56
C LEU A 376 -0.75 4.38 20.50
N SER A 377 0.16 3.61 21.11
CA SER A 377 1.18 4.13 22.02
C SER A 377 2.62 3.95 21.50
N LEU A 378 2.83 3.18 20.43
CA LEU A 378 4.10 3.11 19.73
C LEU A 378 4.48 4.48 19.12
N PRO A 379 5.77 4.83 19.05
CA PRO A 379 6.21 6.04 18.35
C PRO A 379 5.88 5.96 16.86
N GLY A 380 4.91 6.75 16.41
CA GLY A 380 4.47 6.79 15.02
C GLY A 380 3.04 7.29 14.89
N SER A 381 2.55 7.30 13.66
CA SER A 381 1.16 7.58 13.31
C SER A 381 0.45 6.27 12.99
N PRO A 382 -0.64 5.91 13.70
CA PRO A 382 -1.30 4.62 13.54
C PRO A 382 -2.15 4.57 12.27
N CYS A 383 -2.08 3.46 11.57
CA CYS A 383 -2.90 3.11 10.42
C CYS A 383 -3.84 1.97 10.80
N LEU A 384 -5.14 2.26 10.80
CA LEU A 384 -6.21 1.29 11.06
C LEU A 384 -6.70 0.67 9.75
N TYR A 385 -7.05 -0.60 9.76
CA TYR A 385 -7.63 -1.29 8.61
C TYR A 385 -9.15 -1.37 8.72
N TYR A 386 -9.88 -1.03 7.65
CA TYR A 386 -11.34 -0.87 7.73
C TYR A 386 -12.03 -2.11 8.29
N GLY A 387 -12.90 -1.92 9.29
CA GLY A 387 -13.66 -2.99 9.92
C GLY A 387 -12.98 -3.67 11.12
N ASP A 388 -11.69 -3.45 11.34
CA ASP A 388 -11.01 -3.97 12.54
C ASP A 388 -11.54 -3.28 13.82
N GLU A 389 -12.03 -2.03 13.71
CA GLU A 389 -12.68 -1.28 14.80
C GLU A 389 -14.00 -1.90 15.29
N ILE A 390 -14.62 -2.75 14.46
CA ILE A 390 -15.81 -3.55 14.84
C ILE A 390 -15.49 -5.05 14.98
N GLY A 391 -14.22 -5.44 14.83
CA GLY A 391 -13.77 -6.82 14.94
C GLY A 391 -14.23 -7.71 13.77
N MET A 392 -14.17 -7.20 12.53
CA MET A 392 -14.49 -8.00 11.34
C MET A 392 -13.65 -9.28 11.25
N GLY A 393 -14.29 -10.35 10.78
CA GLY A 393 -13.65 -11.62 10.49
C GLY A 393 -13.07 -11.69 9.08
N ASP A 394 -12.47 -12.83 8.75
CA ASP A 394 -11.95 -13.15 7.42
C ASP A 394 -12.72 -14.30 6.77
N ASN A 395 -12.50 -14.50 5.46
CA ASN A 395 -12.97 -15.65 4.72
C ASN A 395 -11.83 -16.32 3.94
N ILE A 396 -11.12 -17.24 4.60
CA ILE A 396 -9.96 -17.97 4.05
C ILE A 396 -10.26 -18.86 2.82
N TRP A 397 -11.52 -18.95 2.39
CA TRP A 397 -11.94 -19.65 1.18
C TRP A 397 -11.91 -18.77 -0.07
N LEU A 398 -11.83 -17.46 0.11
CA LEU A 398 -11.61 -16.54 -0.99
C LEU A 398 -10.18 -16.70 -1.53
N GLN A 399 -10.01 -16.33 -2.78
CA GLN A 399 -8.77 -16.49 -3.50
C GLN A 399 -7.74 -15.46 -3.00
N ASP A 400 -6.48 -15.87 -2.92
CA ASP A 400 -5.37 -15.02 -2.49
C ASP A 400 -5.70 -14.18 -1.23
N ARG A 401 -5.48 -12.86 -1.25
CA ARG A 401 -5.66 -11.95 -0.12
C ARG A 401 -7.09 -11.41 0.02
N ASP A 402 -8.01 -11.77 -0.87
CA ASP A 402 -9.42 -11.38 -0.75
C ASP A 402 -10.08 -11.90 0.54
N ALA A 403 -9.44 -12.87 1.20
CA ALA A 403 -9.83 -13.35 2.53
C ALA A 403 -10.01 -12.22 3.56
N VAL A 404 -9.27 -11.11 3.45
CA VAL A 404 -9.37 -9.97 4.38
C VAL A 404 -10.06 -8.74 3.79
N ARG A 405 -10.55 -8.82 2.55
CA ARG A 405 -11.10 -7.70 1.75
C ARG A 405 -12.63 -7.78 1.58
N THR A 406 -13.33 -8.42 2.52
CA THR A 406 -14.79 -8.58 2.48
C THR A 406 -15.53 -7.26 2.71
N PRO A 407 -16.78 -7.10 2.25
CA PRO A 407 -17.54 -5.88 2.45
C PRO A 407 -17.69 -5.47 3.92
N MET A 408 -17.63 -4.16 4.19
CA MET A 408 -17.85 -3.55 5.50
C MET A 408 -19.23 -3.89 6.05
N GLN A 409 -19.32 -4.15 7.36
CA GLN A 409 -20.54 -4.65 8.00
C GLN A 409 -21.29 -3.54 8.76
N TRP A 410 -22.11 -2.77 8.06
CA TRP A 410 -22.84 -1.61 8.62
C TRP A 410 -24.00 -1.97 9.54
N THR A 411 -24.78 -3.00 9.18
CA THR A 411 -26.04 -3.35 9.84
C THR A 411 -26.28 -4.87 9.78
N PRO A 412 -27.22 -5.43 10.56
CA PRO A 412 -27.61 -6.83 10.43
C PRO A 412 -28.53 -7.13 9.22
N ASP A 413 -28.83 -6.13 8.39
CA ASP A 413 -29.71 -6.30 7.23
C ASP A 413 -29.03 -7.07 6.08
N ARG A 414 -29.74 -7.23 4.97
CA ARG A 414 -29.24 -7.88 3.76
C ARG A 414 -27.88 -7.27 3.36
N ASN A 415 -26.94 -8.14 2.95
CA ASN A 415 -25.57 -7.75 2.59
C ASN A 415 -24.85 -6.95 3.68
N ALA A 416 -25.21 -7.12 4.95
CA ALA A 416 -24.73 -6.31 6.07
C ALA A 416 -24.97 -4.79 5.91
N GLY A 417 -25.94 -4.38 5.09
CA GLY A 417 -26.21 -2.97 4.78
C GLY A 417 -25.15 -2.30 3.89
N PHE A 418 -24.29 -3.09 3.24
CA PHE A 418 -23.31 -2.61 2.26
C PHE A 418 -23.94 -2.26 0.89
N SER A 419 -24.94 -3.03 0.44
CA SER A 419 -25.58 -2.95 -0.90
C SER A 419 -27.06 -3.31 -0.85
#